data_AF-A0A6A3TSI6-F1
#
_entry.id   AF-A0A6A3TSI6-F1
#
_cell.length_a   1.000
_cell.length_b   1.000
_cell.length_c   1.000
_cell.angle_alpha   90.00
_cell.angle_beta   90.00
_cell.angle_gamma   90.00
#
_symmetry.space_group_name_H-M   'P 1'
#
loop_
_entity.id
_entity.type
_entity.pdbx_description
1 polymer ?
#
loop_
_entity_poly.entity_id
_entity_poly.type
_entity_poly.pdbx_seq_one_letter_code
_entity_poly.pdbx_strand_id
1 'polypeptide(L)'
;MSAVVDAVFGSYDVKNSKQWRDEDLLHREQQQQWREDAFRRDSEWRRADLQRERRVTKLESEKRLIDARHQQLQTVSQLSSMLAFFAIMFVQEIKSLQSDTSQALLVVYGTVGCLEFLCMLLCTLTCMLLLLALTRFVTHTLDGEVRRLSDLELDSVSPFSDWWVGKCEQEWLLAYQLFRAGAAFFLVEIALVSWIVFVRSTVAAVIISVLCAGGLLYINLRIASRWRYLVKPSKSGRRMSVPLP
;
A
#
# COMPACT_ATOMS: atom_id res chain seq x y z
N MET A 1 17.02 41.55 87.52
CA MET A 1 16.09 41.45 86.38
C MET A 1 16.78 41.53 85.01
N SER A 2 17.85 42.31 84.83
CA SER A 2 18.60 42.39 83.55
C SER A 2 19.16 41.05 83.05
N ALA A 3 19.81 40.24 83.91
CA ALA A 3 20.45 38.99 83.50
C ALA A 3 19.49 37.88 83.04
N VAL A 4 18.25 37.86 83.54
CA VAL A 4 17.22 36.90 83.10
C VAL A 4 16.67 37.30 81.74
N VAL A 5 16.54 38.59 81.50
CA VAL A 5 16.10 39.16 80.23
C VAL A 5 17.15 38.91 79.14
N ASP A 6 18.45 39.11 79.43
CA ASP A 6 19.54 38.80 78.50
C ASP A 6 19.69 37.30 78.20
N ALA A 7 19.48 36.42 79.20
CA ALA A 7 19.50 34.97 78.99
C ALA A 7 18.30 34.49 78.15
N VAL A 8 17.12 35.09 78.36
CA VAL A 8 15.92 34.78 77.56
C VAL A 8 16.09 35.29 76.12
N PHE A 9 16.58 36.52 75.92
CA PHE A 9 16.87 37.05 74.59
C PHE A 9 17.97 36.28 73.86
N GLY A 10 19.04 35.89 74.55
CA GLY A 10 20.10 35.04 73.98
C GLY A 10 19.59 33.64 73.60
N SER A 11 18.73 33.03 74.42
CA SER A 11 18.12 31.74 74.10
C SER A 11 17.14 31.81 72.92
N TYR A 12 16.46 32.95 72.76
CA TYR A 12 15.57 33.22 71.64
C TYR A 12 16.36 33.40 70.34
N ASP A 13 17.46 34.15 70.38
CA ASP A 13 18.31 34.39 69.21
C ASP A 13 19.02 33.10 68.74
N VAL A 14 19.48 32.26 69.68
CA VAL A 14 20.03 30.94 69.35
C VAL A 14 18.98 30.01 68.72
N LYS A 15 17.74 30.02 69.23
CA LYS A 15 16.64 29.25 68.61
C LYS A 15 16.28 29.76 67.23
N ASN A 16 16.20 31.08 67.05
CA ASN A 16 15.88 31.71 65.77
C ASN A 16 16.97 31.44 64.72
N SER A 17 18.25 31.56 65.10
CA SER A 17 19.38 31.26 64.19
C SER A 17 19.48 29.78 63.80
N LYS A 18 19.00 28.86 64.66
CA LYS A 18 18.89 27.44 64.32
C LYS A 18 17.71 27.20 63.39
N GLN A 19 16.55 27.79 63.70
CA GLN A 19 15.35 27.70 62.86
C GLN A 19 15.61 28.21 61.44
N TRP A 20 16.25 29.37 61.28
CA TRP A 20 16.61 29.90 59.95
C TRP A 20 17.56 28.98 59.18
N ARG A 21 18.49 28.31 59.87
CA ARG A 21 19.39 27.33 59.24
C ARG A 21 18.63 26.08 58.79
N ASP A 22 17.73 25.57 59.62
CA ASP A 22 16.90 24.41 59.29
C ASP A 22 15.95 24.74 58.12
N GLU A 23 15.35 25.93 58.11
CA GLU A 23 14.52 26.44 57.01
C GLU A 23 15.32 26.62 55.71
N ASP A 24 16.55 27.16 55.77
CA ASP A 24 17.41 27.32 54.58
C ASP A 24 17.87 25.97 54.02
N LEU A 25 18.16 24.98 54.88
CA LEU A 25 18.45 23.61 54.45
C LEU A 25 17.25 22.98 53.74
N LEU A 26 16.05 23.07 54.33
CA LEU A 26 14.81 22.58 53.71
C LEU A 26 14.51 23.28 52.38
N HIS A 27 14.75 24.60 52.31
CA HIS A 27 14.55 25.35 51.07
C HIS A 27 15.49 24.86 49.96
N ARG A 28 16.75 24.58 50.27
CA ARG A 28 17.72 24.04 49.30
C ARG A 28 17.36 22.63 48.85
N GLU A 29 16.87 21.78 49.75
CA GLU A 29 16.37 20.45 49.42
C GLU A 29 15.16 20.52 48.48
N GLN A 30 14.21 21.41 48.74
CA GLN A 30 13.07 21.64 47.85
C GLN A 30 13.52 22.14 46.47
N GLN A 31 14.50 23.05 46.40
CA GLN A 31 15.05 23.50 45.13
C GLN A 31 15.79 22.40 44.37
N GLN A 32 16.45 21.46 45.07
CA GLN A 32 17.04 20.28 44.44
C GLN A 32 15.95 19.38 43.85
N GLN A 33 14.91 19.08 44.63
CA GLN A 33 13.76 18.29 44.18
C GLN A 33 13.08 18.94 42.97
N TRP A 34 12.82 20.24 42.99
CA TRP A 34 12.22 20.94 41.84
C TRP A 34 13.08 20.88 40.58
N ARG A 35 14.41 20.93 40.71
CA ARG A 35 15.31 20.79 39.57
C ARG A 35 15.28 19.37 39.01
N GLU A 36 15.31 18.37 39.87
CA GLU A 36 15.21 16.96 39.47
C GLU A 36 13.86 16.66 38.81
N ASP A 37 12.76 17.16 39.36
CA ASP A 37 11.41 17.01 38.80
C ASP A 37 11.24 17.77 37.48
N ALA A 38 11.83 18.97 37.36
CA ALA A 38 11.84 19.71 36.10
C ALA A 38 12.62 18.93 35.02
N PHE A 39 13.79 18.38 35.36
CA PHE A 39 14.58 17.58 34.44
C PHE A 39 13.87 16.28 34.04
N ARG A 40 13.23 15.58 34.99
CA ARG A 40 12.45 14.37 34.72
C ARG A 40 11.29 14.66 33.78
N ARG A 41 10.48 15.69 34.09
CA ARG A 41 9.35 16.09 33.23
C ARG A 41 9.78 16.48 31.83
N ASP A 42 10.85 17.26 31.69
CA ASP A 42 11.38 17.63 30.38
C ASP A 42 11.88 16.39 29.61
N SER A 43 12.57 15.47 30.27
CA SER A 43 13.03 14.23 29.65
C SER A 43 11.88 13.31 29.20
N GLU A 44 10.82 13.22 30.02
CA GLU A 44 9.62 12.45 29.71
C GLU A 44 8.84 13.09 28.56
N TRP A 45 8.73 14.42 28.56
CA TRP A 45 8.06 15.16 27.50
C TRP A 45 8.77 14.99 26.16
N ARG A 46 10.11 15.12 26.13
CA ARG A 46 10.90 14.87 24.92
C ARG A 46 10.78 13.44 24.42
N ARG A 47 10.76 12.44 25.32
CA ARG A 47 10.57 11.04 24.93
C ARG A 47 9.20 10.82 24.31
N ALA A 48 8.15 11.37 24.93
CA ALA A 48 6.79 11.28 24.40
C ALA A 48 6.66 11.98 23.04
N ASP A 49 7.34 13.11 22.86
CA ASP A 49 7.32 13.86 21.60
C ASP A 49 8.03 13.09 20.47
N LEU A 50 9.23 12.57 20.74
CA LEU A 50 9.96 11.71 19.80
C LEU A 50 9.16 10.46 19.41
N GLN A 51 8.44 9.84 20.36
CA GLN A 51 7.56 8.70 20.08
C GLN A 51 6.41 9.09 19.15
N ARG A 52 5.82 10.27 19.33
CA ARG A 52 4.76 10.79 18.45
C ARG A 52 5.28 11.05 17.05
N GLU A 53 6.41 11.74 16.91
CA GLU A 53 7.02 12.04 15.60
C GLU A 53 7.35 10.77 14.82
N ARG A 54 7.93 9.76 15.47
CA ARG A 54 8.22 8.47 14.85
C ARG A 54 6.95 7.77 14.34
N ARG A 55 5.89 7.76 15.14
CA ARG A 55 4.60 7.16 14.75
C ARG A 55 3.97 7.88 13.55
N VAL A 56 4.04 9.22 13.53
CA VAL A 56 3.56 10.01 12.38
C VAL A 56 4.38 9.71 11.13
N THR A 57 5.70 9.69 11.24
CA THR A 57 6.59 9.38 10.11
C THR A 57 6.36 7.96 9.58
N LYS A 58 6.17 7.00 10.48
CA LYS A 58 5.83 5.61 10.11
C LYS A 58 4.48 5.55 9.39
N LEU A 59 3.46 6.21 9.92
CA LEU A 59 2.14 6.29 9.29
C LEU A 59 2.22 6.90 7.89
N GLU A 60 2.97 7.98 7.71
CA GLU A 60 3.21 8.57 6.40
C GLU A 60 3.92 7.62 5.45
N SER A 61 4.91 6.87 5.93
CA SER A 61 5.64 5.89 5.10
C SER A 61 4.72 4.77 4.61
N GLU A 62 3.86 4.23 5.48
CA GLU A 62 2.89 3.20 5.11
C GLU A 62 1.83 3.77 4.16
N LYS A 63 1.39 5.01 4.37
CA LYS A 63 0.45 5.70 3.47
C LYS A 63 1.05 5.88 2.06
N ARG A 64 2.32 6.27 1.95
CA ARG A 64 3.01 6.36 0.63
C ARG A 64 3.05 5.01 -0.08
N LEU A 65 3.28 3.92 0.64
CA LEU A 65 3.28 2.58 0.08
C LEU A 65 1.87 2.20 -0.41
N ILE A 66 0.84 2.52 0.37
CA ILE A 66 -0.55 2.32 -0.03
C ILE A 66 -0.91 3.16 -1.26
N ASP A 67 -0.54 4.43 -1.29
CA ASP A 67 -0.81 5.33 -2.41
C ASP A 67 -0.13 4.83 -3.70
N ALA A 68 1.10 4.31 -3.60
CA ALA A 68 1.78 3.70 -4.73
C ALA A 68 1.03 2.47 -5.27
N ARG A 69 0.50 1.60 -4.39
CA ARG A 69 -0.32 0.44 -4.79
C ARG A 69 -1.68 0.85 -5.35
N HIS A 70 -2.30 1.86 -4.76
CA HIS A 70 -3.55 2.44 -5.26
C HIS A 70 -3.39 2.94 -6.69
N GLN A 71 -2.34 3.72 -6.95
CA GLN A 71 -2.05 4.24 -8.29
C GLN A 71 -1.77 3.10 -9.29
N GLN A 72 -1.07 2.05 -8.89
CA GLN A 72 -0.85 0.87 -9.74
C GLN A 72 -2.16 0.18 -10.13
N LEU A 73 -3.01 -0.14 -9.15
CA LEU A 73 -4.32 -0.77 -9.36
C LEU A 73 -5.23 0.08 -10.25
N GLN A 74 -5.27 1.39 -9.99
CA GLN A 74 -6.07 2.33 -10.77
C GLN A 74 -5.60 2.39 -12.22
N THR A 75 -4.28 2.47 -12.45
CA THR A 75 -3.72 2.50 -13.82
C THR A 75 -4.04 1.22 -14.58
N VAL A 76 -3.89 0.05 -13.95
CA VAL A 76 -4.22 -1.23 -14.58
C VAL A 76 -5.70 -1.32 -14.91
N SER A 77 -6.58 -0.93 -13.97
CA SER A 77 -8.03 -0.91 -14.17
C SER A 77 -8.47 0.05 -15.29
N GLN A 78 -7.81 1.20 -15.44
CA GLN A 78 -8.10 2.14 -16.51
C GLN A 78 -7.67 1.58 -17.87
N LEU A 79 -6.47 1.00 -17.95
CA LEU A 79 -5.98 0.38 -19.19
C LEU A 79 -6.84 -0.83 -19.61
N SER A 80 -7.26 -1.68 -18.66
CA SER A 80 -8.14 -2.82 -18.97
C SER A 80 -9.50 -2.36 -19.49
N SER A 81 -10.06 -1.31 -18.90
CA SER A 81 -11.33 -0.71 -19.36
C SER A 81 -11.22 -0.13 -20.77
N MET A 82 -10.12 0.58 -21.06
CA MET A 82 -9.87 1.12 -22.41
C MET A 82 -9.74 0.02 -23.47
N LEU A 83 -9.02 -1.07 -23.16
CA LEU A 83 -8.89 -2.20 -24.07
C LEU A 83 -10.23 -2.89 -24.31
N ALA A 84 -11.01 -3.15 -23.26
CA ALA A 84 -12.36 -3.70 -23.38
C ALA A 84 -13.28 -2.82 -24.24
N PHE A 85 -13.17 -1.50 -24.11
CA PHE A 85 -13.91 -0.56 -24.95
C PHE A 85 -13.50 -0.66 -26.42
N PHE A 86 -12.20 -0.73 -26.73
CA PHE A 86 -11.72 -0.89 -28.10
C PHE A 86 -12.16 -2.22 -28.72
N ALA A 87 -12.12 -3.32 -27.97
CA ALA A 87 -12.59 -4.61 -28.46
C ALA A 87 -14.07 -4.55 -28.91
N ILE A 88 -14.95 -3.94 -28.10
CA ILE A 88 -16.35 -3.75 -28.47
C ILE A 88 -16.48 -2.87 -29.73
N MET A 89 -15.70 -1.79 -29.82
CA MET A 89 -15.73 -0.91 -30.99
C MET A 89 -15.31 -1.65 -32.26
N PHE A 90 -14.28 -2.50 -32.22
CA PHE A 90 -13.87 -3.31 -33.37
C PHE A 90 -14.97 -4.27 -33.83
N VAL A 91 -15.65 -4.93 -32.88
CA VAL A 91 -16.80 -5.81 -33.21
C VAL A 91 -17.92 -5.04 -33.91
N GLN A 92 -18.19 -3.80 -33.49
CA GLN A 92 -19.21 -2.94 -34.11
C GLN A 92 -18.82 -2.52 -35.54
N GLU A 93 -17.56 -2.11 -35.74
CA GLU A 93 -17.06 -1.67 -37.05
C GLU A 93 -17.08 -2.82 -38.07
N ILE A 94 -16.65 -4.02 -37.69
CA ILE A 94 -16.58 -5.17 -38.60
C ILE A 94 -17.97 -5.62 -39.06
N LYS A 95 -18.98 -5.53 -38.20
CA LYS A 95 -20.36 -5.83 -38.56
C LYS A 95 -20.84 -4.97 -39.75
N SER A 96 -20.32 -3.76 -39.91
CA SER A 96 -20.71 -2.86 -41.00
C SER A 96 -20.06 -3.21 -42.36
N LEU A 97 -18.93 -3.94 -42.36
CA LEU A 97 -18.14 -4.28 -43.57
C LEU A 97 -18.48 -5.67 -44.18
N GLN A 98 -19.50 -6.36 -43.65
CA GLN A 98 -19.67 -7.81 -43.79
C GLN A 98 -20.31 -8.28 -45.12
N SER A 99 -19.76 -7.94 -46.28
CA SER A 99 -20.33 -8.37 -47.57
C SER A 99 -19.77 -9.67 -48.16
N ASP A 100 -18.58 -10.17 -47.76
CA ASP A 100 -17.96 -11.32 -48.46
C ASP A 100 -16.92 -12.14 -47.64
N THR A 101 -17.14 -12.34 -46.33
CA THR A 101 -16.17 -13.03 -45.44
C THR A 101 -16.60 -14.46 -45.08
N SER A 102 -15.63 -15.39 -44.99
CA SER A 102 -15.86 -16.77 -44.58
C SER A 102 -16.42 -16.87 -43.15
N GLN A 103 -17.49 -17.64 -42.96
CA GLN A 103 -18.17 -17.80 -41.66
C GLN A 103 -17.26 -18.34 -40.55
N ALA A 104 -16.31 -19.23 -40.88
CA ALA A 104 -15.40 -19.81 -39.89
C ALA A 104 -14.49 -18.76 -39.22
N LEU A 105 -13.94 -17.81 -40.01
CA LEU A 105 -13.12 -16.72 -39.46
C LEU A 105 -13.91 -15.80 -38.54
N LEU A 106 -15.18 -15.51 -38.88
CA LEU A 106 -16.05 -14.69 -38.05
C LEU A 106 -16.37 -15.35 -36.70
N VAL A 107 -16.58 -16.67 -36.68
CA VAL A 107 -16.78 -17.41 -35.43
C VAL A 107 -15.53 -17.34 -34.56
N VAL A 108 -14.35 -17.61 -35.12
CA VAL A 108 -13.08 -17.55 -34.36
C VAL A 108 -12.84 -16.14 -33.81
N TYR A 109 -13.01 -15.10 -34.64
CA TYR A 109 -12.91 -13.71 -34.22
C TYR A 109 -13.86 -13.39 -33.06
N GLY A 110 -15.14 -13.73 -33.19
CA GLY A 110 -16.13 -13.48 -32.14
C GLY A 110 -15.80 -14.20 -30.83
N THR A 111 -15.33 -15.46 -30.89
CA THR A 111 -14.94 -16.19 -29.68
C THR A 111 -13.73 -15.56 -28.97
N VAL A 112 -12.73 -15.11 -29.72
CA VAL A 112 -11.54 -14.46 -29.15
C VAL A 112 -11.90 -13.10 -28.55
N GLY A 113 -12.69 -12.28 -29.25
CA GLY A 113 -13.15 -10.98 -28.75
C GLY A 113 -14.03 -11.11 -27.49
N CYS A 114 -14.92 -12.10 -27.43
CA CYS A 114 -15.69 -12.38 -26.22
C CYS A 114 -14.80 -12.80 -25.04
N LEU A 115 -13.81 -13.68 -25.28
CA LEU A 115 -12.87 -14.10 -24.24
C LEU A 115 -12.02 -12.95 -23.74
N GLU A 116 -11.55 -12.08 -24.64
CA GLU A 116 -10.84 -10.86 -24.28
C GLU A 116 -11.69 -9.97 -23.38
N PHE A 117 -12.90 -9.64 -23.82
CA PHE A 117 -13.81 -8.78 -23.08
C PHE A 117 -14.08 -9.31 -21.67
N LEU A 118 -14.36 -10.62 -21.55
CA LEU A 118 -14.56 -11.25 -20.24
C LEU A 118 -13.31 -11.16 -19.36
N CYS A 119 -12.12 -11.42 -19.92
CA CYS A 119 -10.86 -11.31 -19.17
C CYS A 119 -10.63 -9.88 -18.66
N MET A 120 -10.81 -8.87 -19.53
CA MET A 120 -10.62 -7.46 -19.17
C MET A 120 -11.68 -6.95 -18.20
N LEU A 121 -12.94 -7.38 -18.35
CA LEU A 121 -14.02 -7.05 -17.42
C LEU A 121 -13.73 -7.62 -16.03
N LEU A 122 -13.38 -8.91 -15.93
CA LEU A 122 -13.05 -9.56 -14.66
C LEU A 122 -11.80 -8.92 -14.03
N CYS A 123 -10.78 -8.56 -14.82
CA CYS A 123 -9.63 -7.79 -14.35
C CYS A 123 -10.04 -6.43 -13.75
N THR A 124 -10.92 -5.70 -14.44
CA THR A 124 -11.39 -4.38 -13.98
C THR A 124 -12.20 -4.52 -12.68
N LEU A 125 -13.10 -5.50 -12.61
CA LEU A 125 -13.91 -5.79 -11.42
C LEU A 125 -13.03 -6.17 -10.22
N THR A 126 -12.07 -7.07 -10.41
CA THR A 126 -11.14 -7.47 -9.34
C THR A 126 -10.28 -6.29 -8.87
N CYS A 127 -9.78 -5.45 -9.77
CA CYS A 127 -9.06 -4.22 -9.40
C CYS A 127 -9.95 -3.25 -8.62
N MET A 128 -11.22 -3.07 -9.01
CA MET A 128 -12.16 -2.23 -8.26
C MET A 128 -12.45 -2.77 -6.86
N LEU A 129 -12.63 -4.09 -6.70
CA LEU A 129 -12.81 -4.71 -5.39
C LEU A 129 -11.57 -4.56 -4.51
N LEU A 130 -10.37 -4.69 -5.08
CA LEU A 130 -9.11 -4.44 -4.38
C LEU A 130 -8.96 -2.97 -3.96
N LEU A 131 -9.33 -2.02 -4.83
CA LEU A 131 -9.34 -0.59 -4.50
C LEU A 131 -10.34 -0.27 -3.38
N LEU A 132 -11.52 -0.90 -3.37
CA LEU A 132 -12.49 -0.78 -2.28
C LEU A 132 -11.94 -1.34 -0.96
N ALA A 133 -11.31 -2.51 -0.99
CA ALA A 133 -10.68 -3.11 0.17
C ALA A 133 -9.53 -2.23 0.72
N LEU A 134 -8.72 -1.68 -0.18
CA LEU A 134 -7.60 -0.79 0.15
C LEU A 134 -8.08 0.52 0.78
N THR A 135 -9.09 1.16 0.18
CA THR A 135 -9.67 2.40 0.73
C THR A 135 -10.29 2.18 2.10
N ARG A 136 -11.00 1.06 2.31
CA ARG A 136 -11.51 0.67 3.63
C ARG A 136 -10.39 0.43 4.64
N PHE A 137 -9.28 -0.18 4.21
CA PHE A 137 -8.13 -0.43 5.08
C PHE A 137 -7.48 0.88 5.55
N VAL A 138 -7.29 1.82 4.63
CA VAL A 138 -6.76 3.16 4.94
C VAL A 138 -7.65 3.91 5.90
N THR A 139 -8.97 3.87 5.72
CA THR A 139 -9.90 4.67 6.53
C THR A 139 -10.15 4.11 7.92
N HIS A 140 -10.19 2.78 8.08
CA HIS A 140 -10.67 2.17 9.32
C HIS A 140 -9.63 1.39 10.12
N THR A 141 -8.60 0.83 9.49
CA THR A 141 -7.70 -0.12 10.16
C THR A 141 -6.27 0.41 10.28
N LEU A 142 -5.80 1.22 9.35
CA LEU A 142 -4.41 1.70 9.33
C LEU A 142 -4.03 2.46 10.61
N ASP A 143 -4.84 3.46 10.98
CA ASP A 143 -4.59 4.26 12.19
C ASP A 143 -4.64 3.42 13.47
N GLY A 144 -5.53 2.42 13.51
CA GLY A 144 -5.68 1.52 14.66
C GLY A 144 -4.49 0.59 14.84
N GLU A 145 -4.01 0.00 13.75
CA GLU A 145 -2.85 -0.90 13.76
C GLU A 145 -1.55 -0.13 14.09
N VAL A 146 -1.33 1.06 13.49
CA VAL A 146 -0.15 1.90 13.78
C VAL A 146 -0.12 2.37 15.24
N ARG A 147 -1.29 2.63 15.86
CA ARG A 147 -1.35 2.99 17.28
C ARG A 147 -1.03 1.82 18.21
N ARG A 148 -1.30 0.59 17.79
CA ARG A 148 -1.10 -0.64 18.57
C ARG A 148 0.33 -1.18 18.51
N LEU A 149 1.10 -0.80 17.49
CA LEU A 149 2.50 -1.18 17.35
C LEU A 149 3.33 -0.68 18.54
N SER A 150 4.16 -1.58 19.10
CA SER A 150 5.14 -1.22 20.13
C SER A 150 6.29 -0.42 19.52
N ASP A 151 6.98 0.38 20.33
CA ASP A 151 8.09 1.23 19.85
C ASP A 151 9.25 0.43 19.24
N LEU A 152 9.39 -0.86 19.58
CA LEU A 152 10.41 -1.75 19.03
C LEU A 152 10.00 -2.32 17.66
N GLU A 153 8.70 -2.52 17.44
CA GLU A 153 8.15 -3.08 16.20
C GLU A 153 7.91 -2.03 15.12
N LEU A 154 7.88 -0.75 15.52
CA LEU A 154 7.60 0.40 14.65
C LEU A 154 8.56 0.47 13.45
N ASP A 155 9.82 0.08 13.63
CA ASP A 155 10.83 0.11 12.58
C ASP A 155 10.89 -1.20 11.76
N SER A 156 10.43 -2.33 12.32
CA SER A 156 10.61 -3.65 11.72
C SER A 156 9.37 -4.18 10.98
N VAL A 157 8.17 -3.75 11.36
CA VAL A 157 6.91 -4.34 10.85
C VAL A 157 6.20 -3.34 9.93
N SER A 158 5.71 -3.81 8.78
CA SER A 158 4.82 -3.04 7.90
C SER A 158 3.42 -3.68 7.96
N PRO A 159 2.48 -3.08 8.72
CA PRO A 159 1.14 -3.65 8.89
C PRO A 159 0.37 -3.73 7.56
N PHE A 160 0.66 -2.82 6.62
CA PHE A 160 0.07 -2.88 5.28
C PHE A 160 0.55 -4.11 4.50
N SER A 161 1.86 -4.39 4.53
CA SER A 161 2.44 -5.49 3.75
C SER A 161 1.91 -6.84 4.23
N ASP A 162 1.80 -7.04 5.54
CA ASP A 162 1.27 -8.28 6.12
C ASP A 162 -0.21 -8.49 5.79
N TRP A 163 -1.01 -7.42 5.89
CA TRP A 163 -2.43 -7.45 5.52
C TRP A 163 -2.61 -7.75 4.02
N TRP A 164 -1.81 -7.10 3.17
CA TRP A 164 -1.86 -7.25 1.72
C TRP A 164 -1.52 -8.68 1.29
N VAL A 165 -0.42 -9.24 1.80
CA VAL A 165 -0.02 -10.62 1.51
C VAL A 165 -1.06 -11.63 1.98
N GLY A 166 -1.68 -11.39 3.14
CA GLY A 166 -2.67 -12.30 3.71
C GLY A 166 -4.02 -12.31 2.98
N LYS A 167 -4.46 -11.18 2.41
CA LYS A 167 -5.84 -11.04 1.89
C LYS A 167 -5.94 -10.67 0.41
N CYS A 168 -4.97 -9.92 -0.12
CA CYS A 168 -5.10 -9.25 -1.43
C CYS A 168 -4.12 -9.77 -2.48
N GLU A 169 -2.97 -10.33 -2.09
CA GLU A 169 -1.92 -10.74 -3.02
C GLU A 169 -2.40 -11.79 -4.03
N GLN A 170 -3.21 -12.77 -3.59
CA GLN A 170 -3.72 -13.81 -4.48
C GLN A 170 -4.69 -13.24 -5.53
N GLU A 171 -5.62 -12.39 -5.11
CA GLU A 171 -6.59 -11.73 -6.00
C GLU A 171 -5.88 -10.75 -6.96
N TRP A 172 -4.85 -10.05 -6.49
CA TRP A 172 -4.01 -9.20 -7.32
C TRP A 172 -3.28 -10.00 -8.41
N LEU A 173 -2.67 -11.13 -8.04
CA LEU A 173 -2.00 -12.01 -9.01
C LEU A 173 -2.98 -12.55 -10.05
N LEU A 174 -4.20 -12.90 -9.64
CA LEU A 174 -5.27 -13.32 -10.54
C LEU A 174 -5.66 -12.18 -11.50
N ALA A 175 -5.93 -10.99 -10.97
CA ALA A 175 -6.25 -9.81 -11.78
C ALA A 175 -5.16 -9.51 -12.82
N TYR A 176 -3.90 -9.59 -12.41
CA TYR A 176 -2.76 -9.39 -13.31
C TYR A 176 -2.65 -10.49 -14.38
N GLN A 177 -2.93 -11.75 -14.03
CA GLN A 177 -2.97 -12.84 -15.01
C GLN A 177 -4.09 -12.65 -16.03
N LEU A 178 -5.28 -12.22 -15.58
CA LEU A 178 -6.40 -11.88 -16.45
C LEU A 178 -6.07 -10.72 -17.38
N PHE A 179 -5.44 -9.65 -16.86
CA PHE A 179 -4.97 -8.52 -17.68
C PHE A 179 -4.03 -8.99 -18.79
N ARG A 180 -3.06 -9.84 -18.44
CA ARG A 180 -2.08 -10.36 -19.41
C ARG A 180 -2.73 -11.28 -20.44
N ALA A 181 -3.67 -12.13 -20.03
CA ALA A 181 -4.41 -12.99 -20.92
C ALA A 181 -5.28 -12.16 -21.89
N GLY A 182 -5.99 -11.16 -21.38
CA GLY A 182 -6.76 -10.22 -22.21
C GLY A 182 -5.88 -9.49 -23.21
N ALA A 183 -4.74 -8.93 -22.78
CA ALA A 183 -3.82 -8.23 -23.69
C ALA A 183 -3.25 -9.15 -24.78
N ALA A 184 -3.07 -10.44 -24.49
CA ALA A 184 -2.69 -11.42 -25.50
C ALA A 184 -3.84 -11.69 -26.49
N PHE A 185 -5.07 -11.85 -26.01
CA PHE A 185 -6.24 -12.01 -26.87
C PHE A 185 -6.46 -10.80 -27.78
N PHE A 186 -6.25 -9.58 -27.28
CA PHE A 186 -6.33 -8.36 -28.09
C PHE A 186 -5.37 -8.35 -29.29
N LEU A 187 -4.14 -8.81 -29.10
CA LEU A 187 -3.19 -8.90 -30.22
C LEU A 187 -3.59 -9.97 -31.24
N VAL A 188 -4.18 -11.08 -30.77
CA VAL A 188 -4.75 -12.12 -31.65
C VAL A 188 -5.98 -11.58 -32.37
N GLU A 189 -6.84 -10.83 -31.69
CA GLU A 189 -8.02 -10.18 -32.25
C GLU A 189 -7.59 -9.25 -33.40
N ILE A 190 -6.65 -8.33 -33.17
CA ILE A 190 -6.12 -7.43 -34.22
C ILE A 190 -5.56 -8.22 -35.42
N ALA A 191 -4.85 -9.32 -35.17
CA ALA A 191 -4.35 -10.16 -36.25
C ALA A 191 -5.51 -10.73 -37.08
N LEU A 192 -6.56 -11.26 -36.43
CA LEU A 192 -7.76 -11.77 -37.11
C LEU A 192 -8.53 -10.67 -37.85
N VAL A 193 -8.69 -9.48 -37.26
CA VAL A 193 -9.33 -8.32 -37.91
C VAL A 193 -8.61 -7.97 -39.21
N SER A 194 -7.27 -8.03 -39.23
CA SER A 194 -6.51 -7.71 -40.44
C SER A 194 -6.88 -8.61 -41.63
N TRP A 195 -7.21 -9.87 -41.38
CA TRP A 195 -7.67 -10.81 -42.41
C TRP A 195 -9.10 -10.54 -42.87
N ILE A 196 -9.95 -10.03 -41.97
CA ILE A 196 -11.35 -9.69 -42.28
C ILE A 196 -11.42 -8.37 -43.07
N VAL A 197 -10.60 -7.38 -42.73
CA VAL A 197 -10.62 -6.05 -43.36
C VAL A 197 -9.82 -6.02 -44.68
N PHE A 198 -8.64 -6.65 -44.73
CA PHE A 198 -7.77 -6.61 -45.91
C PHE A 198 -7.88 -7.85 -46.79
N VAL A 199 -9.10 -8.37 -47.02
CA VAL A 199 -9.33 -9.54 -47.90
C VAL A 199 -8.66 -9.37 -49.28
N ARG A 200 -8.63 -8.13 -49.79
CA ARG A 200 -8.05 -7.81 -51.11
C ARG A 200 -6.52 -7.64 -51.12
N SER A 201 -5.88 -7.40 -49.97
CA SER A 201 -4.42 -7.19 -49.87
C SER A 201 -3.83 -8.11 -48.80
N THR A 202 -3.50 -9.33 -49.22
CA THR A 202 -2.91 -10.37 -48.36
C THR A 202 -1.58 -9.94 -47.74
N VAL A 203 -0.80 -9.12 -48.45
CA VAL A 203 0.49 -8.61 -47.95
C VAL A 203 0.32 -7.75 -46.70
N ALA A 204 -0.71 -6.89 -46.65
CA ALA A 204 -0.98 -6.04 -45.49
C ALA A 204 -1.39 -6.87 -44.26
N ALA A 205 -2.27 -7.86 -44.45
CA ALA A 205 -2.71 -8.77 -43.38
C ALA A 205 -1.56 -9.60 -42.79
N VAL A 206 -0.63 -10.06 -43.65
CA VAL A 206 0.56 -10.80 -43.20
C VAL A 206 1.48 -9.92 -42.37
N ILE A 207 1.76 -8.68 -42.79
CA ILE A 207 2.62 -7.76 -42.04
C ILE A 207 2.04 -7.49 -40.65
N ILE A 208 0.74 -7.18 -40.55
CA ILE A 208 0.07 -6.93 -39.27
C ILE A 208 0.14 -8.17 -38.38
N SER A 209 -0.13 -9.35 -38.93
CA SER A 209 -0.05 -10.62 -38.19
C SER A 209 1.36 -10.90 -37.65
N VAL A 210 2.41 -10.62 -38.43
CA VAL A 210 3.81 -10.76 -37.99
C VAL A 210 4.15 -9.78 -36.86
N LEU A 211 3.68 -8.53 -36.95
CA LEU A 211 3.88 -7.54 -35.89
C LEU A 211 3.15 -7.95 -34.60
N CYS A 212 1.91 -8.44 -34.69
CA CYS A 212 1.17 -8.98 -33.55
C CYS A 212 1.87 -10.20 -32.93
N ALA A 213 2.39 -11.12 -33.75
CA ALA A 213 3.15 -12.26 -33.27
C ALA A 213 4.45 -11.83 -32.54
N GLY A 214 5.15 -10.83 -33.07
CA GLY A 214 6.30 -10.22 -32.41
C GLY A 214 5.93 -9.59 -31.05
N GLY A 215 4.80 -8.88 -30.99
CA GLY A 215 4.25 -8.33 -29.74
C GLY A 215 3.89 -9.39 -28.72
N LEU A 216 3.26 -10.49 -29.14
CA LEU A 216 2.93 -11.63 -28.29
C LEU A 216 4.18 -12.31 -27.74
N LEU A 217 5.21 -12.52 -28.57
CA LEU A 217 6.49 -13.07 -28.14
C LEU A 217 7.18 -12.13 -27.15
N TYR A 218 7.15 -10.82 -27.40
CA TYR A 218 7.70 -9.84 -26.47
C TYR A 218 7.01 -9.91 -25.10
N ILE A 219 5.68 -9.89 -25.06
CA ILE A 219 4.91 -10.00 -23.81
C ILE A 219 5.22 -11.31 -23.09
N ASN A 220 5.17 -12.44 -23.78
CA ASN A 220 5.40 -13.74 -23.14
C ASN A 220 6.85 -13.94 -22.69
N LEU A 221 7.84 -13.55 -23.48
CA LEU A 221 9.24 -13.81 -23.16
C LEU A 221 9.82 -12.79 -22.18
N ARG A 222 9.55 -11.49 -22.35
CA ARG A 222 10.14 -10.46 -21.47
C ARG A 222 9.38 -10.28 -20.18
N ILE A 223 8.05 -10.26 -20.24
CA ILE A 223 7.24 -10.02 -19.05
C ILE A 223 7.15 -11.31 -18.23
N ALA A 224 6.87 -12.48 -18.83
CA ALA A 224 6.79 -13.70 -18.03
C ALA A 224 8.14 -14.13 -17.40
N SER A 225 9.29 -13.87 -18.06
CA SER A 225 10.60 -14.23 -17.50
C SER A 225 10.98 -13.38 -16.29
N ARG A 226 10.82 -12.04 -16.36
CA ARG A 226 11.12 -11.14 -15.23
C ARG A 226 10.19 -11.38 -14.04
N TRP A 227 8.92 -11.67 -14.31
CA TRP A 227 7.92 -11.86 -13.26
C TRP A 227 8.02 -13.21 -12.55
N ARG A 228 8.48 -14.28 -13.22
CA ARG A 228 8.67 -15.60 -12.58
C ARG A 228 9.69 -15.57 -11.44
N TYR A 229 10.60 -14.59 -11.42
CA TYR A 229 11.55 -14.37 -10.33
C TYR A 229 11.01 -13.48 -9.20
N LEU A 230 10.07 -12.57 -9.50
CA LEU A 230 9.49 -11.64 -8.53
C LEU A 230 8.26 -12.19 -7.81
N VAL A 231 7.52 -13.11 -8.44
CA VAL A 231 6.25 -13.68 -7.93
C VAL A 231 6.47 -14.92 -7.08
N LYS A 232 7.70 -15.45 -6.93
CA LYS A 232 7.93 -16.50 -5.94
C LYS A 232 7.74 -15.87 -4.56
N PRO A 233 6.67 -16.20 -3.82
CA PRO A 233 6.53 -15.70 -2.47
C PRO A 233 7.77 -16.17 -1.70
N SER A 234 8.45 -15.24 -1.04
CA SER A 234 9.42 -15.61 -0.02
C SER A 234 8.66 -16.49 0.96
N LYS A 235 8.98 -17.79 1.00
CA LYS A 235 8.51 -18.71 2.03
C LYS A 235 9.20 -18.32 3.34
N SER A 236 8.92 -17.13 3.87
CA SER A 236 9.24 -16.78 5.25
C SER A 236 8.13 -17.36 6.12
N GLY A 237 8.23 -18.67 6.35
CA GLY A 237 7.42 -19.33 7.35
C GLY A 237 7.82 -18.82 8.73
N ARG A 238 6.98 -17.99 9.34
CA ARG A 238 6.88 -17.91 10.80
C ARG A 238 5.45 -17.55 11.19
N ARG A 239 4.61 -18.59 11.31
CA ARG A 239 3.42 -18.53 12.17
C ARG A 239 3.93 -18.30 13.60
N MET A 240 3.78 -17.11 14.14
CA MET A 240 3.63 -16.95 15.59
C MET A 240 2.13 -17.10 15.86
N SER A 241 1.74 -18.34 16.14
CA SER A 241 0.49 -18.63 16.84
C SER A 241 0.56 -17.98 18.21
N VAL A 242 -0.13 -16.85 18.37
CA VAL A 242 -0.46 -16.31 19.69
C VAL A 242 -1.44 -17.30 20.34
N PRO A 243 -1.14 -17.89 21.51
CA PRO A 243 -2.16 -18.57 22.28
C PRO A 243 -3.13 -17.51 22.80
N LEU A 244 -4.40 -17.64 22.45
CA LEU A 244 -5.48 -16.88 23.07
C LEU A 244 -5.61 -17.33 24.54
N PRO A 245 -5.89 -16.40 25.48
CA PRO A 245 -6.33 -16.75 26.83
C PRO A 245 -7.73 -17.37 26.83
#